data_AF-A0A9P8ITZ3-F1
#
_entry.id   AF-A0A9P8ITZ3-F1
#
_cell.length_a   1.000
_cell.length_b   1.000
_cell.length_c   1.000
_cell.angle_alpha   90.00
_cell.angle_beta   90.00
_cell.angle_gamma   90.00
#
_symmetry.space_group_name_H-M   'P 1'
#
loop_
_entity.id
_entity.type
_entity.pdbx_description
1 polymer ?
#
loop_
_entity_poly.entity_id
_entity_poly.type
_entity_poly.pdbx_seq_one_letter_code
_entity_poly.pdbx_strand_id
1 'polypeptide(L)'
;MTCPFSNPRNLFKDLAIARETQSIEYSEKLGGYAISRSRPTVPDFPPQVKQIFANKVPERGTLLAYDNPDHDRLRKSVALFFMPRRLERFEPLLRATAHDLIDGFVEKGCADIKSNFALPLPL
;
A
#
# COMPACT_ATOMS: atom_id res chain seq x y z
N MET A 1 18.15 -15.92 3.24
CA MET A 1 18.54 -15.07 2.10
C MET A 1 18.26 -13.62 2.43
N THR A 2 19.24 -12.75 2.21
CA THR A 2 19.06 -11.30 2.26
C THR A 2 18.38 -10.88 0.96
N CYS A 3 17.37 -10.01 1.02
CA CYS A 3 16.70 -9.56 -0.19
C CYS A 3 17.68 -8.83 -1.12
N PRO A 4 17.75 -9.20 -2.41
CA PRO A 4 18.60 -8.50 -3.38
C PRO A 4 18.12 -7.06 -3.66
N PHE A 5 16.86 -6.73 -3.36
CA PHE A 5 16.25 -5.42 -3.55
C PHE A 5 16.35 -4.55 -2.30
N SER A 6 17.58 -4.23 -1.88
CA SER A 6 17.84 -3.48 -0.66
C SER A 6 17.53 -1.98 -0.81
N ASN A 7 17.83 -1.39 -1.99
CA ASN A 7 17.61 0.01 -2.29
C ASN A 7 16.33 0.23 -3.13
N PRO A 8 15.25 0.81 -2.57
CA PRO A 8 14.00 1.01 -3.30
C PRO A 8 14.13 1.96 -4.49
N ARG A 9 15.15 2.84 -4.52
CA ARG A 9 15.40 3.72 -5.68
C ARG A 9 15.85 2.96 -6.93
N ASN A 10 16.42 1.77 -6.75
CA ASN A 10 16.88 0.91 -7.84
C ASN A 10 15.89 -0.22 -8.17
N LEU A 11 14.77 -0.32 -7.43
CA LEU A 11 13.88 -1.48 -7.46
C LEU A 11 13.50 -1.93 -8.87
N PHE A 12 13.11 -0.99 -9.74
CA PHE A 12 12.70 -1.33 -11.11
C PHE A 12 13.86 -1.87 -11.96
N LYS A 13 15.07 -1.32 -11.79
CA LYS A 13 16.28 -1.80 -12.48
C LYS A 13 16.69 -3.16 -11.94
N ASP A 14 16.69 -3.32 -10.62
CA ASP A 14 17.06 -4.58 -9.98
C ASP A 14 16.08 -5.71 -10.36
N LEU A 15 14.77 -5.41 -10.44
CA LEU A 15 13.75 -6.33 -10.93
C LEU A 15 13.97 -6.67 -12.42
N ALA A 16 14.42 -5.73 -13.24
CA ALA A 16 14.73 -6.00 -14.65
C ALA A 16 15.90 -6.98 -14.78
N ILE A 17 16.99 -6.73 -14.05
CA ILE A 17 18.14 -7.63 -14.01
C ILE A 17 17.72 -9.02 -13.49
N ALA A 18 16.90 -9.07 -12.44
CA ALA A 18 16.44 -10.33 -11.86
C ALA A 18 15.63 -11.19 -12.84
N ARG A 19 14.83 -10.55 -13.72
CA ARG A 19 14.09 -11.25 -14.78
C ARG A 19 15.01 -11.89 -15.82
N GLU A 20 16.09 -11.20 -16.20
CA GLU A 20 17.04 -11.70 -17.22
C GLU A 20 17.97 -12.78 -16.68
N THR A 21 18.33 -12.69 -15.40
CA THR A 21 19.34 -13.55 -14.78
C THR A 21 18.74 -14.78 -14.10
N GLN A 22 17.40 -14.90 -14.04
CA GLN A 22 16.69 -15.94 -13.26
C GLN A 22 17.20 -16.07 -11.82
N SER A 23 17.64 -14.96 -11.22
CA SER A 23 18.29 -14.95 -9.89
C SER A 23 17.33 -15.16 -8.71
N ILE A 24 16.06 -15.47 -8.98
CA ILE A 24 15.04 -15.73 -7.97
C ILE A 24 14.88 -17.24 -7.84
N GLU A 25 15.35 -17.80 -6.73
CA GLU A 25 15.21 -19.24 -6.46
C GLU A 25 13.77 -19.62 -6.09
N TYR A 26 13.34 -20.78 -6.58
CA TYR A 26 12.08 -21.39 -6.18
C TYR A 26 12.20 -21.95 -4.76
N SER A 27 11.26 -21.61 -3.88
CA SER A 27 11.20 -22.16 -2.54
C SER A 27 10.30 -23.39 -2.52
N GLU A 28 10.91 -24.58 -2.50
CA GLU A 28 10.18 -25.85 -2.31
C GLU A 28 9.32 -25.83 -1.03
N LYS A 29 9.82 -25.19 0.02
CA LYS A 29 9.10 -25.04 1.30
C LYS A 29 7.82 -24.22 1.18
N LEU A 30 7.80 -23.22 0.31
CA LEU A 30 6.64 -22.34 0.11
C LEU A 30 5.82 -22.72 -1.13
N GLY A 31 6.29 -23.67 -1.94
CA GLY A 31 5.69 -24.02 -3.22
C GLY A 31 5.68 -22.86 -4.23
N GLY A 32 6.69 -21.97 -4.17
CA GLY A 32 6.70 -20.76 -5.00
C GLY A 32 7.98 -19.93 -4.92
N TYR A 33 8.09 -18.94 -5.80
CA TYR A 33 9.14 -17.93 -5.76
C TYR A 33 8.81 -16.89 -4.68
N ALA A 34 9.71 -16.69 -3.72
CA ALA A 34 9.51 -15.74 -2.64
C ALA A 34 10.74 -14.85 -2.44
N ILE A 35 10.53 -13.54 -2.51
CA ILE A 35 11.54 -12.55 -2.14
C ILE A 35 10.97 -11.72 -1.01
N SER A 36 11.65 -11.73 0.13
CA SER A 36 11.22 -10.95 1.29
C SER A 36 12.35 -10.06 1.79
N ARG A 37 12.05 -8.76 1.95
CA ARG A 37 12.97 -7.76 2.54
C ARG A 37 13.12 -7.91 4.05
N SER A 38 12.24 -8.68 4.68
CA SER A 38 12.25 -9.04 6.10
C SER A 38 12.16 -10.56 6.26
N ARG A 39 12.50 -11.12 7.43
CA ARG A 39 12.10 -12.51 7.71
C ARG A 39 10.57 -12.58 7.59
N PRO A 40 9.99 -13.55 6.84
CA PRO A 40 8.54 -13.76 6.83
C PRO A 40 8.12 -14.14 8.25
N THR A 41 7.72 -13.11 8.96
CA THR A 41 7.17 -13.07 10.31
C THR A 41 6.48 -11.72 10.29
N VAL A 42 5.21 -11.60 10.67
CA VAL A 42 4.79 -12.08 11.97
C VAL A 42 3.28 -12.34 12.06
N PRO A 43 2.86 -13.41 12.76
CA PRO A 43 1.54 -13.51 13.38
C PRO A 43 1.32 -12.44 14.48
N ASP A 44 2.40 -11.88 15.02
CA ASP A 44 2.45 -11.00 16.19
C ASP A 44 3.21 -9.69 15.93
N PHE A 45 2.63 -8.52 16.21
CA PHE A 45 3.39 -7.28 16.07
C PHE A 45 4.71 -7.31 16.89
N PRO A 46 5.84 -6.80 16.37
CA PRO A 46 7.05 -6.63 17.16
C PRO A 46 6.78 -5.87 18.47
N PRO A 47 7.48 -6.13 19.58
CA PRO A 47 7.20 -5.48 20.87
C PRO A 47 7.14 -3.96 20.81
N GLN A 48 8.01 -3.35 20.00
CA GLN A 48 8.08 -1.90 19.77
C GLN A 48 6.83 -1.35 19.06
N VAL A 49 6.16 -2.18 18.27
CA VAL A 49 4.98 -1.83 17.46
C VAL A 49 3.68 -2.13 18.22
N LYS A 50 3.66 -3.15 19.08
CA LYS A 50 2.47 -3.53 19.89
C LYS A 50 1.89 -2.33 20.65
N GLN A 51 2.72 -1.49 21.28
CA GLN A 51 2.26 -0.32 22.02
C GLN A 51 1.70 0.80 21.13
N ILE A 52 2.23 0.97 19.91
CA ILE A 52 1.77 2.00 18.97
C ILE A 52 0.33 1.73 18.52
N PHE A 53 -0.01 0.45 18.35
CA PHE A 53 -1.27 -0.04 17.80
C PHE A 53 -2.25 -0.59 18.84
N ALA A 54 -1.86 -0.63 20.12
CA ALA A 54 -2.74 -1.02 21.21
C ALA A 54 -4.05 -0.21 21.15
N ASN A 55 -5.20 -0.90 21.12
CA ASN A 55 -6.54 -0.33 21.00
C ASN A 55 -6.84 0.47 19.71
N LYS A 56 -5.94 0.48 18.72
CA LYS A 56 -6.15 1.16 17.42
C LYS A 56 -6.49 0.20 16.28
N VAL A 57 -6.07 -1.06 16.39
CA VAL A 57 -6.32 -2.11 15.39
C VAL A 57 -6.74 -3.38 16.14
N PRO A 58 -7.74 -4.15 15.65
CA PRO A 58 -8.07 -5.44 16.25
C PRO A 58 -6.87 -6.38 16.27
N GLU A 59 -6.76 -7.26 17.29
CA GLU A 59 -5.63 -8.20 17.42
C GLU A 59 -5.45 -9.10 16.18
N ARG A 60 -6.55 -9.48 15.54
CA ARG A 60 -6.54 -10.27 14.30
C ARG A 60 -6.30 -9.43 13.03
N GLY A 61 -5.99 -8.15 13.16
CA GLY A 61 -5.79 -7.23 12.04
C GLY A 61 -7.08 -6.68 11.45
N THR A 62 -6.97 -6.06 10.27
CA THR A 62 -8.10 -5.53 9.50
C THR A 62 -8.67 -6.60 8.57
N LEU A 63 -9.63 -6.22 7.72
CA LEU A 63 -10.17 -7.09 6.66
C LEU A 63 -9.08 -7.86 5.89
N LEU A 64 -7.91 -7.25 5.65
CA LEU A 64 -6.81 -7.83 4.89
C LEU A 64 -6.17 -9.08 5.53
N ALA A 65 -6.43 -9.33 6.82
CA ALA A 65 -5.84 -10.41 7.59
C ALA A 65 -6.76 -11.63 7.74
N TYR A 66 -7.98 -11.58 7.20
CA TYR A 66 -8.92 -12.70 7.25
C TYR A 66 -8.84 -13.52 5.97
N ASP A 67 -9.01 -14.84 6.11
CA ASP A 67 -9.28 -15.75 4.99
C ASP A 67 -10.79 -15.90 4.74
N ASN A 68 -11.16 -16.54 3.63
CA ASN A 68 -12.55 -16.92 3.38
C ASN A 68 -13.03 -17.97 4.41
N PRO A 69 -14.31 -17.92 4.84
CA PRO A 69 -15.42 -17.10 4.32
C PRO A 69 -15.57 -15.70 4.96
N ASP A 70 -14.84 -15.41 6.04
CA ASP A 70 -14.98 -14.14 6.77
C ASP A 70 -14.51 -12.95 5.95
N HIS A 71 -13.43 -13.10 5.18
CA HIS A 71 -12.97 -12.07 4.26
C HIS A 71 -14.06 -11.65 3.26
N ASP A 72 -14.76 -12.60 2.64
CA ASP A 72 -15.86 -12.30 1.71
C ASP A 72 -17.01 -11.55 2.39
N ARG A 73 -17.37 -11.94 3.61
CA ARG A 73 -18.43 -11.27 4.39
C ARG A 73 -18.06 -9.83 4.73
N LEU A 74 -16.82 -9.60 5.20
CA LEU A 74 -16.33 -8.27 5.55
C LEU A 74 -16.16 -7.39 4.30
N ARG A 75 -15.60 -7.94 3.21
CA ARG A 75 -15.40 -7.25 1.93
C ARG A 75 -16.71 -6.77 1.34
N LYS A 76 -17.79 -7.55 1.41
CA LYS A 76 -19.11 -7.12 0.93
C LYS A 76 -19.59 -5.84 1.62
N SER A 77 -19.33 -5.69 2.92
CA SER A 77 -19.77 -4.51 3.68
C SER A 77 -19.04 -3.23 3.24
N VAL A 78 -17.73 -3.33 2.99
CA VAL A 78 -16.88 -2.21 2.56
C VAL A 78 -17.09 -1.88 1.07
N ALA A 79 -17.21 -2.90 0.22
CA ALA A 79 -17.31 -2.73 -1.23
C ALA A 79 -18.50 -1.86 -1.66
N LEU A 80 -19.60 -1.89 -0.89
CA LEU A 80 -20.77 -1.06 -1.16
C LEU A 80 -20.47 0.43 -1.18
N PHE A 81 -19.45 0.90 -0.45
CA PHE A 81 -19.04 2.31 -0.47
C PHE A 81 -18.33 2.69 -1.79
N PHE A 82 -17.55 1.75 -2.33
CA PHE A 82 -16.71 1.94 -3.53
C PHE A 82 -17.40 1.56 -4.85
N MET A 83 -18.73 1.51 -4.87
CA MET A 83 -19.49 1.27 -6.09
C MET A 83 -19.37 2.47 -7.05
N PRO A 84 -19.26 2.27 -8.38
CA PRO A 84 -19.04 3.36 -9.34
C PRO A 84 -20.00 4.54 -9.16
N ARG A 85 -21.32 4.29 -9.11
CA ARG A 85 -22.35 5.32 -8.87
C ARG A 85 -22.19 6.08 -7.55
N ARG A 86 -21.62 5.45 -6.52
CA ARG A 86 -21.32 6.12 -5.24
C ARG A 86 -20.01 6.88 -5.27
N LEU A 87 -19.09 6.54 -6.16
CA LEU A 87 -17.84 7.28 -6.36
C LEU A 87 -18.08 8.54 -7.21
N GLU A 88 -18.97 8.47 -8.21
CA GLU A 88 -19.34 9.60 -9.07
C GLU A 88 -19.75 10.86 -8.28
N ARG A 89 -20.46 10.71 -7.16
CA ARG A 89 -20.84 11.86 -6.31
C ARG A 89 -19.66 12.59 -5.66
N PHE A 90 -18.49 11.96 -5.56
CA PHE A 90 -17.28 12.57 -4.99
C PHE A 90 -16.42 13.23 -6.07
N GLU A 91 -16.65 12.94 -7.35
CA GLU A 91 -15.86 13.48 -8.45
C GLU A 91 -15.82 15.03 -8.46
N PRO A 92 -16.94 15.76 -8.27
CA PRO A 92 -16.90 17.22 -8.21
C PRO A 92 -16.05 17.76 -7.05
N LEU A 93 -16.14 17.13 -5.87
CA LEU A 93 -15.36 17.52 -4.69
C LEU A 93 -13.87 17.29 -4.92
N LEU A 94 -13.49 16.08 -5.36
CA LEU A 94 -12.10 15.73 -5.62
C LEU A 94 -11.49 16.61 -6.71
N ARG A 95 -12.25 16.90 -7.77
CA ARG A 95 -11.84 17.80 -8.86
C ARG A 95 -11.60 19.21 -8.33
N ALA A 96 -12.55 19.77 -7.57
CA ALA A 96 -12.40 21.11 -6.99
C ALA A 96 -11.18 21.17 -6.06
N THR A 97 -11.03 20.21 -5.14
CA THR A 97 -9.87 20.16 -4.23
C THR A 97 -8.55 20.04 -4.99
N ALA A 98 -8.50 19.23 -6.05
CA ALA A 98 -7.30 19.13 -6.88
C ALA A 98 -6.94 20.46 -7.56
N HIS A 99 -7.94 21.18 -8.10
CA HIS A 99 -7.72 22.50 -8.67
C HIS A 99 -7.23 23.50 -7.62
N ASP A 100 -7.89 23.60 -6.48
CA ASP A 100 -7.51 24.52 -5.39
C ASP A 100 -6.07 24.28 -4.91
N LEU A 101 -5.66 23.01 -4.79
CA LEU A 101 -4.29 22.66 -4.41
C LEU A 101 -3.27 23.08 -5.48
N ILE A 102 -3.58 22.90 -6.76
CA ILE A 102 -2.71 23.31 -7.87
C ILE A 102 -2.59 24.83 -7.94
N ASP A 103 -3.71 25.55 -7.84
CA ASP A 103 -3.75 27.00 -7.88
C ASP A 103 -2.90 27.63 -6.75
N GLY A 104 -2.78 26.94 -5.60
CA GLY A 104 -1.92 27.35 -4.48
C GLY A 104 -0.40 27.35 -4.75
N PHE A 105 0.06 26.71 -5.84
CA PHE A 105 1.48 26.67 -6.19
C PHE A 105 1.80 26.97 -7.67
N VAL A 106 0.80 27.02 -8.56
CA VAL A 106 1.03 27.15 -10.01
C VAL A 106 1.86 28.40 -10.37
N GLU A 107 1.54 29.56 -9.79
CA GLU A 107 2.24 30.83 -10.05
C GLU A 107 3.69 30.85 -9.51
N LYS A 108 4.05 29.93 -8.61
CA LYS A 108 5.42 29.86 -8.07
C LYS A 108 6.39 29.23 -9.07
N GLY A 109 5.90 28.52 -10.09
CA GLY A 109 6.71 27.78 -11.06
C GLY A 109 7.47 26.59 -10.47
N CYS A 110 7.30 26.30 -9.18
CA CYS A 110 7.91 25.18 -8.47
C CYS A 110 7.02 24.73 -7.30
N ALA A 111 7.10 23.44 -6.94
CA ALA A 111 6.37 22.87 -5.81
C ALA A 111 7.04 21.58 -5.31
N ASP A 112 6.89 21.29 -4.01
CA ASP A 112 7.06 19.93 -3.50
C ASP A 112 5.71 19.21 -3.62
N ILE A 113 5.56 18.43 -4.70
CA ILE A 113 4.31 17.73 -5.02
C ILE A 113 3.82 16.84 -3.87
N LYS A 114 4.73 16.31 -3.04
CA LYS A 114 4.33 15.46 -1.92
C LYS A 114 3.52 16.26 -0.89
N SER A 115 4.09 17.37 -0.42
CA SER A 115 3.48 18.18 0.65
C SER A 115 2.43 19.15 0.11
N ASN A 116 2.55 19.62 -1.12
CA ASN A 116 1.66 20.61 -1.71
C ASN A 116 0.46 20.01 -2.46
N PHE A 117 0.48 18.72 -2.82
CA PHE A 117 -0.61 18.11 -3.59
C PHE A 117 -0.97 16.68 -3.12
N ALA A 118 -0.01 15.75 -3.07
CA ALA A 118 -0.31 14.33 -2.89
C ALA A 118 -0.82 13.96 -1.47
N LEU A 119 -0.28 14.59 -0.42
CA LEU A 119 -0.77 14.36 0.95
C LEU A 119 -2.07 15.11 1.27
N PRO A 120 -2.27 16.36 0.83
CA PRO A 120 -3.51 17.08 1.09
C PRO A 120 -4.73 16.62 0.27
N LEU A 121 -4.52 16.10 -0.94
CA LEU A 121 -5.62 15.59 -1.77
C LEU A 121 -6.23 14.36 -1.08
N PRO A 122 -7.53 14.38 -0.73
CA PRO A 122 -8.16 13.24 -0.08
C PRO A 122 -8.23 12.05 -1.05
N LEU A 123 -7.76 10.89 -0.56
CA LEU A 123 -7.83 9.59 -1.23
C LEU A 123 -9.08 8.82 -0.78
#